data_AF-A0A5C4RJA8-F1
#
_entry.id   AF-A0A5C4RJA8-F1
#
_cell.length_a   1.000
_cell.length_b   1.000
_cell.length_c   1.000
_cell.angle_alpha   90.00
_cell.angle_beta   90.00
_cell.angle_gamma   90.00
#
_symmetry.space_group_name_H-M   'P 1'
#
loop_
_entity.id
_entity.type
_entity.pdbx_description
1 polymer ?
#
loop_
_entity_poly.entity_id
_entity_poly.type
_entity_poly.pdbx_seq_one_letter_code
_entity_poly.pdbx_strand_id
1 'polypeptide(L)'
;MKKTLLLALFSLPLSSVSATKIFVCGNDFIQIVDNNGLIEEVRVNDKPTDIFTMSHKVTDVGDVDSFFIYGYKGNQVITRLFNSGKTKQTIKQNFLFSPSGSPENPGKPLGESVFCRQP
;
A
#
# COMPACT_ATOMS: atom_id res chain seq x y z
N MET A 1 20.99 -2.08 -56.89
CA MET A 1 19.70 -2.10 -56.16
C MET A 1 19.98 -2.19 -54.67
N LYS A 2 19.90 -1.08 -53.92
CA LYS A 2 20.06 -1.08 -52.46
C LYS A 2 18.66 -0.95 -51.85
N LYS A 3 18.15 -2.02 -51.22
CA LYS A 3 16.93 -1.98 -50.42
C LYS A 3 17.33 -1.64 -48.98
N THR A 4 17.17 -0.38 -48.59
CA THR A 4 17.29 0.06 -47.20
C THR A 4 15.99 -0.33 -46.51
N LEU A 5 16.03 -1.36 -45.67
CA LEU A 5 14.91 -1.76 -44.82
C LEU A 5 14.86 -0.79 -43.64
N LEU A 6 13.98 0.22 -43.68
CA LEU A 6 13.66 1.02 -42.51
C LEU A 6 12.92 0.13 -41.51
N LEU A 7 13.63 -0.28 -40.46
CA LEU A 7 13.03 -0.90 -39.29
C LEU A 7 12.29 0.21 -38.51
N ALA A 8 11.00 0.38 -38.80
CA ALA A 8 10.13 1.22 -37.98
C ALA A 8 9.99 0.56 -36.60
N LEU A 9 10.83 0.96 -35.65
CA LEU A 9 10.58 0.77 -34.23
C LEU A 9 9.29 1.54 -33.91
N PHE A 10 8.15 0.86 -34.01
CA PHE A 10 6.96 1.30 -33.30
C PHE A 10 7.30 1.21 -31.81
N SER A 11 7.65 2.34 -31.22
CA SER A 11 7.61 2.56 -29.78
C SER A 11 6.15 2.42 -29.33
N LEU A 12 5.72 1.18 -29.12
CA LEU A 12 4.53 0.90 -28.34
C LEU A 12 4.75 1.58 -26.98
N PRO A 13 3.87 2.48 -26.53
CA PRO A 13 3.98 3.02 -25.19
C PRO A 13 3.93 1.81 -24.26
N LEU A 14 4.99 1.60 -23.47
CA LEU A 14 4.96 0.71 -22.32
C LEU A 14 3.79 1.20 -21.47
N SER A 15 2.65 0.54 -21.63
CA SER A 15 1.47 0.80 -20.82
C SER A 15 1.86 0.31 -19.44
N SER A 16 2.24 1.22 -18.54
CA SER A 16 2.58 0.90 -17.17
C SER A 16 1.37 0.17 -16.56
N VAL A 17 1.50 -1.14 -16.38
CA VAL A 17 0.47 -1.93 -15.72
C VAL A 17 0.48 -1.53 -14.27
N SER A 18 -0.49 -0.72 -13.86
CA SER A 18 -0.70 -0.45 -12.44
C SER A 18 -1.00 -1.78 -11.74
N ALA A 19 -0.25 -2.07 -10.68
CA ALA A 19 -0.44 -3.24 -9.86
C ALA A 19 -1.41 -2.90 -8.74
N THR A 20 -2.57 -3.56 -8.72
CA THR A 20 -3.52 -3.41 -7.60
C THR A 20 -3.28 -4.51 -6.57
N LYS A 21 -3.00 -4.14 -5.33
CA LYS A 21 -2.97 -5.06 -4.18
C LYS A 21 -4.30 -5.02 -3.45
N ILE A 22 -4.81 -6.18 -3.06
CA ILE A 22 -6.10 -6.32 -2.39
C ILE A 22 -5.91 -6.97 -1.03
N PHE A 23 -6.59 -6.44 -0.01
CA PHE A 23 -6.65 -7.01 1.32
C PHE A 23 -8.10 -7.07 1.82
N VAL A 24 -8.46 -8.20 2.43
CA VAL A 24 -9.73 -8.37 3.14
C VAL A 24 -9.43 -8.46 4.64
N CYS A 25 -9.84 -7.46 5.40
CA CYS A 25 -9.55 -7.33 6.83
C CYS A 25 -10.85 -7.18 7.62
N GLY A 26 -11.40 -8.27 8.13
CA GLY A 26 -12.75 -8.25 8.73
C GLY A 26 -13.79 -7.89 7.66
N ASN A 27 -14.50 -6.77 7.86
CA ASN A 27 -15.50 -6.27 6.91
C ASN A 27 -14.94 -5.28 5.87
N ASP A 28 -13.63 -4.99 5.92
CA ASP A 28 -13.02 -4.03 5.02
C ASP A 28 -12.37 -4.73 3.83
N PHE A 29 -12.80 -4.34 2.63
CA PHE A 29 -12.15 -4.65 1.37
C PHE A 29 -11.26 -3.47 0.96
N ILE A 30 -9.95 -3.66 0.99
CA ILE A 30 -8.96 -2.60 0.79
C ILE A 30 -8.25 -2.84 -0.54
N GLN A 31 -8.21 -1.82 -1.39
CA GLN A 31 -7.48 -1.83 -2.65
C GLN A 31 -6.39 -0.76 -2.59
N ILE A 32 -5.16 -1.14 -2.94
CA ILE A 32 -4.02 -0.23 -3.06
C ILE A 32 -3.57 -0.27 -4.51
N VAL A 33 -3.73 0.84 -5.19
CA VAL A 33 -3.33 1.03 -6.59
C VAL A 33 -1.90 1.57 -6.58
N ASP A 34 -0.97 0.74 -7.02
CA ASP A 34 0.45 1.08 -7.15
C ASP A 34 0.79 1.27 -8.63
N ASN A 35 1.54 2.33 -8.92
CA ASN A 35 2.13 2.57 -10.23
C ASN A 35 3.64 2.73 -10.07
N ASN A 36 4.39 1.68 -10.40
CA ASN A 36 5.85 1.64 -10.36
C ASN A 36 6.44 2.03 -8.99
N GLY A 37 5.84 1.54 -7.89
CA GLY A 37 6.30 1.78 -6.52
C GLY A 37 5.79 3.08 -5.91
N LEU A 38 4.99 3.86 -6.65
CA LEU A 38 4.26 5.01 -6.12
C LEU A 38 2.80 4.61 -5.95
N ILE A 39 2.27 4.86 -4.75
CA ILE A 39 0.85 4.63 -4.48
C ILE A 39 0.09 5.77 -5.12
N GLU A 40 -0.86 5.45 -5.99
CA GLU A 40 -1.73 6.43 -6.63
C GLU A 40 -3.03 6.60 -5.86
N GLU A 41 -3.59 5.50 -5.38
CA GLU A 41 -4.89 5.50 -4.71
C GLU A 41 -4.99 4.37 -3.69
N VAL A 42 -5.76 4.63 -2.64
CA VAL A 42 -6.24 3.59 -1.73
C VAL A 42 -7.74 3.71 -1.63
N ARG A 43 -8.43 2.58 -1.75
CA ARG A 43 -9.88 2.48 -1.55
C ARG A 43 -10.18 1.51 -0.44
N VAL A 44 -11.20 1.82 0.35
CA VAL A 44 -11.79 0.89 1.32
C VAL A 44 -13.28 0.78 1.02
N ASN A 45 -13.75 -0.44 0.74
CA ASN A 45 -15.12 -0.71 0.30
C ASN A 45 -15.53 0.21 -0.85
N ASP A 46 -14.68 0.29 -1.88
CA ASP A 46 -14.78 1.14 -3.08
C ASP A 46 -14.78 2.67 -2.83
N LYS A 47 -14.54 3.12 -1.60
CA LYS A 47 -14.44 4.54 -1.26
C LYS A 47 -12.98 4.99 -1.21
N PRO A 48 -12.58 6.02 -1.97
CA PRO A 48 -11.21 6.52 -1.95
C PRO A 48 -10.86 7.12 -0.59
N THR A 49 -9.60 6.99 -0.20
CA THR A 49 -8.99 7.66 0.95
C THR A 49 -8.13 8.83 0.48
N ASP A 50 -7.82 9.77 1.38
CA ASP A 50 -7.17 11.03 1.02
C ASP A 50 -5.69 11.10 1.44
N ILE A 51 -5.29 10.27 2.39
CA ILE A 51 -3.97 10.30 3.00
C ILE A 51 -3.42 8.89 2.87
N PHE A 52 -2.22 8.74 2.33
CA PHE A 52 -1.51 7.47 2.36
C PHE A 52 0.00 7.65 2.42
N THR A 53 0.69 6.71 3.06
CA THR A 53 2.16 6.62 3.07
C THR A 53 2.58 5.17 3.26
N MET A 54 3.80 4.85 2.84
CA MET A 54 4.37 3.52 2.99
C MET A 54 5.82 3.63 3.47
N SER A 55 6.18 2.77 4.41
CA SER A 55 7.57 2.55 4.80
C SER A 55 7.86 1.05 4.90
N HIS A 56 9.13 0.75 5.08
CA HIS A 56 9.63 -0.60 5.29
C HIS A 56 10.74 -0.55 6.33
N LYS A 57 10.88 -1.63 7.09
CA LYS A 57 11.92 -1.80 8.09
C LYS A 57 12.57 -3.16 7.91
N VAL A 58 13.89 -3.18 7.78
CA VAL A 58 14.67 -4.43 7.85
C VAL A 58 14.87 -4.77 9.32
N THR A 59 14.47 -5.97 9.71
CA THR A 59 14.65 -6.49 11.07
C THR A 59 16.09 -6.98 11.27
N ASP A 60 16.49 -7.19 12.53
CA ASP A 60 17.85 -7.67 12.86
C ASP A 60 18.20 -9.04 12.25
N VAL A 61 17.17 -9.84 11.92
CA VAL A 61 17.32 -11.16 11.28
C VAL A 61 17.19 -11.11 9.75
N GLY A 62 17.06 -9.91 9.16
CA GLY A 62 16.99 -9.70 7.71
C GLY A 62 15.59 -9.78 7.09
N ASP A 63 14.56 -10.08 7.87
CA ASP A 63 13.17 -10.00 7.39
C ASP A 63 12.78 -8.54 7.10
N VAL A 64 11.97 -8.30 6.06
CA VAL A 64 11.50 -6.97 5.68
C VAL A 64 10.04 -6.79 6.08
N ASP A 65 9.83 -6.00 7.11
CA ASP A 65 8.52 -5.54 7.54
C ASP A 65 8.05 -4.37 6.67
N SER A 66 6.78 -4.34 6.31
CA SER A 66 6.19 -3.24 5.53
C SER A 66 5.02 -2.61 6.28
N PHE A 67 4.98 -1.29 6.30
CA PHE A 67 3.95 -0.50 6.97
C PHE A 67 3.27 0.39 5.95
N PHE A 68 1.96 0.26 5.86
CA PHE A 68 1.14 1.04 4.97
C PHE A 68 0.11 1.80 5.79
N ILE A 69 0.06 3.12 5.65
CA ILE A 69 -0.90 3.97 6.37
C ILE A 69 -1.86 4.56 5.37
N TYR A 70 -3.13 4.62 5.73
CA TYR A 70 -4.12 5.40 5.01
C TYR A 70 -5.13 6.08 5.94
N GLY A 71 -5.83 7.09 5.45
CA GLY A 71 -6.85 7.82 6.20
C GLY A 71 -7.70 8.75 5.35
N TYR A 72 -8.75 9.29 5.97
CA TYR A 72 -9.68 10.21 5.33
C TYR A 72 -9.41 11.65 5.79
N LYS A 73 -9.55 12.61 4.87
CA LYS A 73 -9.34 14.02 5.16
C LYS A 73 -10.31 14.50 6.25
N GLY A 74 -9.77 15.22 7.24
CA GLY A 74 -10.55 15.70 8.39
C GLY A 74 -10.82 14.64 9.46
N ASN A 75 -10.43 13.38 9.25
CA ASN A 75 -10.48 12.34 10.27
C ASN A 75 -9.12 12.23 10.99
N GLN A 76 -9.14 12.24 12.33
CA GLN A 76 -7.93 11.98 13.12
C GLN A 76 -7.62 10.49 13.25
N VAL A 77 -8.56 9.62 12.88
CA VAL A 77 -8.34 8.17 12.84
C VAL A 77 -7.72 7.79 11.51
N ILE A 78 -6.54 7.18 11.58
CA ILE A 78 -5.84 6.58 10.45
C ILE A 78 -5.77 5.06 10.65
N THR A 79 -5.56 4.34 9.56
CA THR A 79 -5.41 2.89 9.57
C THR A 79 -4.02 2.51 9.12
N ARG A 80 -3.44 1.51 9.79
CA ARG A 80 -2.20 0.87 9.37
C ARG A 80 -2.45 -0.56 8.93
N LEU A 81 -1.92 -0.94 7.78
CA LEU A 81 -1.65 -2.32 7.41
C LEU A 81 -0.17 -2.60 7.70
N PHE A 82 0.09 -3.55 8.59
CA PHE A 82 1.42 -4.06 8.87
C PHE A 82 1.56 -5.45 8.27
N ASN A 83 2.50 -5.61 7.33
CA ASN A 83 2.87 -6.90 6.77
C ASN A 83 4.21 -7.34 7.39
N SER A 84 4.18 -8.46 8.11
CA SER A 84 5.37 -9.01 8.74
C SER A 84 6.24 -9.72 7.72
N GLY A 85 7.51 -9.33 7.63
CA GLY A 85 8.50 -10.01 6.82
C GLY A 85 8.72 -11.46 7.27
N LYS A 86 8.59 -11.72 8.57
CA LYS A 86 8.81 -13.04 9.18
C LYS A 86 7.63 -13.99 8.95
N THR A 87 6.42 -13.58 9.34
CA THR A 87 5.25 -14.47 9.32
C THR A 87 4.48 -14.41 8.01
N LYS A 88 4.77 -13.40 7.16
CA LYS A 88 4.01 -13.07 5.94
C LYS A 88 2.53 -12.74 6.21
N GLN A 89 2.17 -12.52 7.46
CA GLN A 89 0.81 -12.12 7.85
C GLN A 89 0.68 -10.61 7.76
N THR A 90 -0.48 -10.17 7.27
CA THR A 90 -0.86 -8.76 7.30
C THR A 90 -1.91 -8.54 8.39
N ILE A 91 -1.73 -7.50 9.20
CA ILE A 91 -2.73 -7.05 10.17
C ILE A 91 -3.13 -5.60 9.88
N LYS A 92 -4.41 -5.30 10.09
CA LYS A 92 -4.98 -3.97 10.10
C LYS A 92 -5.14 -3.49 11.54
N GLN A 93 -4.77 -2.25 11.83
CA GLN A 93 -5.05 -1.61 13.11
C GLN A 93 -5.31 -0.12 12.93
N ASN A 94 -6.27 0.42 13.68
CA ASN A 94 -6.61 1.83 13.67
C ASN A 94 -5.78 2.58 14.73
N PHE A 95 -5.48 3.84 14.46
CA PHE A 95 -4.72 4.71 15.35
C PHE A 95 -5.34 6.10 15.38
N LEU A 96 -5.30 6.74 16.54
CA LEU A 96 -5.44 8.19 16.64
C LEU A 96 -4.12 8.81 16.17
N PHE A 97 -4.17 9.55 15.06
CA PHE A 97 -3.01 10.14 14.40
C PHE A 97 -2.22 11.06 15.33
N SER A 98 -0.89 10.90 15.32
CA SER A 98 0.05 11.81 15.96
C SER A 98 0.85 12.57 14.90
N PRO A 99 0.92 13.91 14.94
CA PRO A 99 1.74 14.69 14.01
C PRO A 99 3.24 14.36 14.05
N SER A 100 3.73 13.83 15.18
CA SER A 100 5.11 13.36 15.35
C SER A 100 5.26 11.85 15.14
N GLY A 101 4.20 11.18 14.68
CA GLY A 101 4.20 9.73 14.43
C GLY A 101 5.00 9.33 13.20
N SER A 102 5.22 8.03 13.07
CA SER A 102 5.79 7.38 11.88
C SER A 102 4.88 6.26 11.41
N PRO A 103 5.05 5.69 10.20
CA PRO A 103 4.26 4.53 9.79
C PRO A 103 4.39 3.31 10.74
N GLU A 104 5.55 3.13 11.37
CA GLU A 104 5.79 2.11 12.39
C GLU A 104 5.08 2.44 13.70
N ASN A 105 4.90 3.73 14.03
CA ASN A 105 4.24 4.20 15.25
C ASN A 105 3.36 5.43 14.93
N PRO A 106 2.17 5.24 14.33
CA PRO A 106 1.41 6.36 13.77
C PRO A 106 0.73 7.23 14.83
N GLY A 107 0.64 6.73 16.06
CA GLY A 107 0.00 7.38 17.19
C GLY A 107 -0.53 6.35 18.19
N LYS A 108 -1.62 6.68 18.88
CA LYS A 108 -2.22 5.80 19.90
C LYS A 108 -3.10 4.74 19.22
N PRO A 109 -2.90 3.43 19.46
CA PRO A 109 -3.74 2.39 18.88
C PRO A 109 -5.18 2.50 19.38
N LEU A 110 -6.14 2.21 18.50
CA LEU A 110 -7.57 2.20 18.77
C LEU A 110 -8.14 0.81 18.46
N GLY A 111 -8.74 0.19 19.46
CA GLY A 111 -9.32 -1.14 19.34
C GLY A 111 -8.29 -2.25 19.09
N GLU A 112 -8.81 -3.41 18.71
CA GLU A 112 -8.01 -4.59 18.40
C GLU A 112 -7.47 -4.58 16.96
N SER A 113 -6.40 -5.32 16.72
CA SER A 113 -5.90 -5.58 15.38
C SER A 113 -6.73 -6.67 14.70
N VAL A 114 -6.84 -6.59 13.38
CA VAL A 114 -7.60 -7.54 12.56
C VAL A 114 -6.66 -8.17 11.55
N PHE A 115 -6.66 -9.50 11.46
CA PHE A 115 -5.90 -10.21 10.43
C PHE A 115 -6.51 -9.96 9.04
N CYS A 116 -5.64 -9.68 8.09
CA CYS A 116 -5.98 -9.49 6.70
C CYS A 116 -5.62 -10.73 5.89
N ARG A 117 -6.42 -11.00 4.86
CA ARG A 117 -6.12 -12.01 3.83
C ARG A 117 -5.94 -11.30 2.50
N GLN A 118 -4.98 -11.77 1.72
CA GLN A 118 -4.91 -11.42 0.30
C GLN A 118 -5.69 -12.50 -0.47
N PRO A 119 -6.67 -12.12 -1.31
CA PRO A 119 -7.39 -13.06 -2.15
C PRO A 119 -6.50 -13.65 -3.25
#